data_AF-A0A3D1AYC1-F1
#
_entry.id   AF-A0A3D1AYC1-F1
#
_cell.length_a   1.000
_cell.length_b   1.000
_cell.length_c   1.000
_cell.angle_alpha   90.00
_cell.angle_beta   90.00
_cell.angle_gamma   90.00
#
_symmetry.space_group_name_H-M   'P 1'
#
loop_
_entity.id
_entity.type
_entity.pdbx_description
1 polymer ?
#
loop_
_entity_poly.entity_id
_entity_poly.type
_entity_poly.pdbx_seq_one_letter_code
_entity_poly.pdbx_strand_id
1 'polypeptide(L)'
;MQAQLNNSARIESGRKEEIMEWNHSETLALAKPACTVCHGTGMRESTRKSPAGPCNCVLRAVFRACHNRFRNCVDQEKHMSQATLQRTSGKESRQCWGRRSEEFAADFCLVGKRSLDAFEYRIFKFHFLLGANWRLCCRQLKLERGIFFHAVYRIQQKLGRVFRELQPYGLFPLDEYFGGTIHKALPEAYCNLRVMPLPQKPEKLGSGPRRVHLMPPLRRVG
;
A
#
# COMPACT_ATOMS: atom_id res chain seq x y z
N MET A 1 57.10 -19.79 -5.43
CA MET A 1 56.09 -20.69 -4.81
C MET A 1 56.06 -20.35 -3.32
N GLN A 2 55.03 -19.85 -2.66
CA GLN A 2 53.60 -19.71 -2.93
C GLN A 2 53.14 -18.36 -2.35
N ALA A 3 52.23 -17.67 -3.04
CA ALA A 3 51.54 -16.49 -2.54
C ALA A 3 50.36 -16.93 -1.67
N GLN A 4 50.30 -16.47 -0.43
CA GLN A 4 49.09 -16.48 0.40
C GLN A 4 48.60 -15.04 0.55
N LEU A 5 47.59 -14.67 -0.24
CA LEU A 5 46.81 -13.45 -0.05
C LEU A 5 45.48 -13.86 0.59
N ASN A 6 45.41 -13.77 1.91
CA ASN A 6 44.16 -13.87 2.66
C ASN A 6 43.46 -12.50 2.62
N ASN A 7 42.63 -12.30 1.60
CA ASN A 7 41.70 -11.17 1.52
C ASN A 7 40.28 -11.67 1.79
N SER A 8 39.85 -11.57 3.03
CA SER A 8 38.44 -11.68 3.39
C SER A 8 38.13 -10.72 4.54
N ALA A 9 38.29 -9.43 4.25
CA ALA A 9 37.69 -8.36 5.04
C ALA A 9 36.17 -8.43 4.83
N ARG A 10 35.51 -9.09 5.78
CA ARG A 10 34.06 -9.19 5.89
C ARG A 10 33.54 -7.83 6.35
N ILE A 11 33.03 -7.03 5.42
CA ILE A 11 32.35 -5.77 5.71
C ILE A 11 30.99 -6.12 6.35
N GLU A 12 30.96 -6.25 7.67
CA GLU A 12 29.73 -6.28 8.46
C GLU A 12 29.19 -4.86 8.62
N SER A 13 28.55 -4.36 7.55
CA SER A 13 27.73 -3.15 7.61
C SER A 13 26.38 -3.52 8.21
N GLY A 14 26.30 -3.50 9.54
CA GLY A 14 25.05 -3.54 10.29
C GLY A 14 24.24 -2.26 10.06
N ARG A 15 23.45 -2.22 8.98
CA ARG A 15 22.31 -1.29 8.91
C ARG A 15 21.32 -1.76 9.97
N LYS A 16 21.16 -0.98 11.05
CA LYS A 16 19.94 -1.05 11.87
C LYS A 16 18.78 -0.87 10.90
N GLU A 17 18.06 -1.93 10.61
CA GLU A 17 16.78 -1.84 9.92
C GLU A 17 15.90 -0.98 10.81
N GLU A 18 15.63 0.27 10.40
CA GLU A 18 14.57 1.06 11.01
C GLU A 18 13.28 0.26 10.82
N ILE A 19 12.82 -0.35 11.90
CA ILE A 19 11.59 -1.15 11.91
C ILE A 19 10.47 -0.17 11.64
N MET A 20 9.89 -0.22 10.44
CA MET A 20 8.74 0.61 10.13
C MET A 20 7.59 0.27 11.08
N GLU A 21 7.12 1.28 11.82
CA GLU A 21 6.02 1.14 12.75
C GLU A 21 4.69 1.21 12.01
N TRP A 22 3.96 0.09 12.00
CA TRP A 22 2.62 0.03 11.43
C TRP A 22 1.61 0.69 12.37
N ASN A 23 0.99 1.78 11.92
CA ASN A 23 -0.04 2.47 12.69
C ASN A 23 -1.45 1.90 12.42
N HIS A 24 -2.31 1.91 13.45
CA HIS A 24 -3.71 1.47 13.34
C HIS A 24 -4.49 2.32 12.33
N SER A 25 -4.26 3.63 12.29
CA SER A 25 -4.95 4.55 11.37
C SER A 25 -4.71 4.20 9.89
N GLU A 26 -3.49 3.79 9.53
CA GLU A 26 -3.13 3.43 8.16
C GLU A 26 -3.69 2.07 7.75
N THR A 27 -3.73 1.12 8.69
CA THR A 27 -4.15 -0.26 8.42
C THR A 27 -5.67 -0.42 8.43
N LEU A 28 -6.40 0.45 9.16
CA LEU A 28 -7.86 0.42 9.27
C LEU A 28 -8.55 0.59 7.90
N ALA A 29 -8.10 1.54 7.09
CA ALA A 29 -8.69 1.80 5.77
C ALA A 29 -8.49 0.63 4.77
N LEU A 30 -7.46 -0.19 4.99
CA LEU A 30 -7.12 -1.34 4.15
C LEU A 30 -7.67 -2.66 4.69
N ALA A 31 -8.21 -2.66 5.90
CA ALA A 31 -8.71 -3.85 6.56
C ALA A 31 -9.99 -4.36 5.90
N LYS A 32 -10.09 -5.69 5.76
CA LYS A 32 -11.36 -6.31 5.37
C LYS A 32 -12.29 -6.34 6.58
N PRO A 33 -13.51 -5.76 6.53
CA PRO A 33 -14.41 -5.71 7.68
C PRO A 33 -14.81 -7.11 8.17
N ALA A 34 -15.05 -8.04 7.25
CA ALA A 34 -15.34 -9.44 7.56
C ALA A 34 -14.10 -10.33 7.76
N CYS A 35 -12.98 -9.77 8.23
CA CYS A 35 -11.78 -10.58 8.50
C CYS A 35 -11.94 -11.34 9.83
N THR A 36 -11.75 -12.65 9.83
CA THR A 36 -11.85 -13.48 11.03
C THR A 36 -10.69 -13.32 12.01
N VAL A 37 -9.61 -12.63 11.61
CA VAL A 37 -8.39 -12.48 12.42
C VAL A 37 -8.32 -11.10 13.08
N CYS A 38 -8.64 -10.04 12.34
CA CYS A 38 -8.60 -8.67 12.88
C CYS A 38 -9.98 -8.05 13.06
N HIS A 39 -11.07 -8.71 12.65
CA HIS A 39 -12.43 -8.20 12.78
C HIS A 39 -12.63 -6.78 12.21
N GLY A 40 -11.84 -6.41 11.21
CA GLY A 40 -11.89 -5.08 10.59
C GLY A 40 -10.94 -4.03 11.17
N THR A 41 -10.16 -4.31 12.21
CA THR A 41 -9.20 -3.33 12.79
C THR A 41 -7.90 -3.19 12.00
N GLY A 42 -7.56 -4.18 11.18
CA GLY A 42 -6.35 -4.16 10.34
C GLY A 42 -5.05 -4.55 11.05
N MET A 43 -5.02 -4.54 12.38
CA MET A 43 -3.89 -4.96 13.20
C MET A 43 -4.13 -6.34 13.82
N ARG A 44 -3.05 -7.05 14.12
CA ARG A 44 -3.06 -8.26 14.93
C ARG A 44 -2.67 -7.93 16.36
N GLU A 45 -3.41 -8.51 17.29
CA GLU A 45 -3.05 -8.47 18.70
C GLU A 45 -1.73 -9.19 18.93
N SER A 46 -0.89 -8.59 19.77
CA SER A 46 0.38 -9.19 20.16
C SER A 46 0.11 -10.50 20.90
N THR A 47 0.58 -11.61 20.34
CA THR A 47 0.51 -12.93 20.97
C THR A 47 1.93 -13.32 21.40
N ARG A 48 2.09 -14.21 22.39
CA ARG A 48 3.42 -14.71 22.82
C ARG A 48 4.30 -15.22 21.66
N LYS A 49 3.70 -15.65 20.55
CA LYS A 49 4.40 -16.17 19.36
C LYS A 49 4.68 -15.13 18.27
N SER A 50 4.03 -13.97 18.29
CA SER A 50 4.17 -12.96 17.23
C SER A 50 3.85 -11.57 17.77
N PRO A 51 4.75 -10.59 17.58
CA PRO A 51 4.52 -9.22 18.03
C PRO A 51 3.33 -8.59 17.29
N ALA A 52 2.80 -7.51 17.87
CA ALA A 52 1.78 -6.69 17.21
C ALA A 52 2.27 -6.29 15.81
N GLY A 53 1.41 -6.46 14.80
CA GLY A 53 1.77 -6.18 13.42
C GLY A 53 0.56 -6.19 12.49
N PRO A 54 0.75 -5.82 11.22
CA PRO A 54 -0.35 -5.74 10.26
C PRO A 54 -0.96 -7.12 10.01
N CYS A 55 -2.28 -7.15 9.85
CA CYS A 55 -2.97 -8.38 9.52
C CYS A 55 -2.70 -8.79 8.06
N ASN A 56 -2.68 -10.11 7.81
CA ASN A 56 -2.54 -10.64 6.45
C ASN A 56 -3.62 -10.12 5.47
N CYS A 57 -4.79 -9.70 5.95
CA CYS A 57 -5.81 -9.12 5.07
C CYS A 57 -5.36 -7.77 4.50
N VAL A 58 -4.68 -6.95 5.30
CA VAL A 58 -4.12 -5.65 4.93
C VAL A 58 -2.97 -5.83 3.95
N LEU A 59 -2.01 -6.71 4.26
CA LEU A 59 -0.88 -6.99 3.37
C LEU A 59 -1.35 -7.46 1.97
N ARG A 60 -2.38 -8.31 1.94
CA ARG A 60 -2.99 -8.75 0.68
C ARG A 60 -3.73 -7.62 -0.04
N ALA A 61 -4.33 -6.68 0.69
CA ALA A 61 -4.98 -5.50 0.10
C ALA A 61 -3.93 -4.57 -0.53
N VAL A 62 -2.82 -4.29 0.16
CA VAL A 62 -1.68 -3.53 -0.37
C VAL A 62 -1.18 -4.15 -1.67
N PHE A 63 -0.91 -5.46 -1.66
CA PHE A 63 -0.48 -6.15 -2.87
C PHE A 63 -1.48 -6.00 -4.03
N ARG A 64 -2.79 -6.16 -3.76
CA ARG A 64 -3.82 -6.02 -4.80
C ARG A 64 -3.90 -4.60 -5.35
N ALA A 65 -3.73 -3.58 -4.52
CA ALA A 65 -3.68 -2.20 -4.97
C ALA A 65 -2.50 -1.99 -5.94
N CYS A 66 -1.30 -2.42 -5.54
CA CYS A 66 -0.11 -2.35 -6.39
C CYS A 66 -0.26 -3.17 -7.68
N HIS A 67 -0.83 -4.39 -7.60
CA HIS A 67 -1.04 -5.24 -8.77
C HIS A 67 -2.08 -4.66 -9.73
N ASN A 68 -3.20 -4.13 -9.24
CA ASN A 68 -4.18 -3.43 -10.08
C ASN A 68 -3.55 -2.23 -10.78
N ARG A 69 -2.71 -1.47 -10.06
CA ARG A 69 -1.97 -0.36 -10.67
C ARG A 69 -0.99 -0.84 -11.73
N PHE A 70 -0.25 -1.92 -11.47
CA PHE A 70 0.63 -2.55 -12.44
C PHE A 70 -0.13 -2.95 -13.71
N ARG A 71 -1.33 -3.56 -13.58
CA ARG A 71 -2.16 -3.90 -14.75
C ARG A 71 -2.55 -2.66 -15.54
N ASN A 72 -2.97 -1.58 -14.87
CA ASN A 72 -3.27 -0.32 -15.53
C ASN A 72 -2.06 0.25 -16.29
N CYS A 73 -0.85 0.11 -15.73
CA CYS A 73 0.38 0.54 -16.41
C CYS A 73 0.65 -0.30 -17.68
N VAL A 74 0.49 -1.62 -17.60
CA VAL A 74 0.67 -2.55 -18.75
C VAL A 74 -0.41 -2.31 -19.82
N ASP A 75 -1.67 -2.10 -19.44
CA ASP A 75 -2.74 -1.84 -20.39
C ASP A 75 -2.55 -0.48 -21.12
N GLN A 76 -1.80 0.44 -20.52
CA GLN A 76 -1.41 1.74 -21.10
C GLN A 76 -0.19 1.65 -22.03
N GLU A 77 0.29 0.45 -22.41
CA GLU A 77 1.44 0.20 -23.28
C GLU A 77 1.49 1.07 -24.55
N LYS A 78 0.34 1.45 -25.10
CA LYS A 78 0.24 2.34 -26.28
C LYS A 78 0.80 3.76 -26.05
N HIS A 79 0.86 4.22 -24.80
CA HIS A 79 1.35 5.55 -24.42
C HIS A 79 2.58 5.49 -23.49
N MET A 80 3.17 4.30 -23.29
CA MET A 80 4.29 4.09 -22.36
C MET A 80 5.54 4.91 -22.75
N SER A 81 5.81 5.07 -24.05
CA SER A 81 6.94 5.85 -24.54
C SER A 81 6.86 7.36 -24.29
N GLN A 82 5.73 7.89 -23.83
CA GLN A 82 5.58 9.32 -23.60
C GLN A 82 6.11 9.70 -22.21
N ALA A 83 7.21 10.46 -22.20
CA ALA A 83 7.68 11.11 -20.98
C ALA A 83 6.68 12.20 -20.58
N THR A 84 6.27 12.20 -19.30
CA THR A 84 5.36 13.20 -18.75
C THR A 84 6.16 14.16 -17.88
N LEU A 85 5.92 15.46 -18.04
CA LEU A 85 6.48 16.48 -17.16
C LEU A 85 5.85 16.36 -15.78
N GLN A 86 6.67 16.16 -14.76
CA GLN A 86 6.20 15.99 -13.39
C GLN A 86 6.94 16.92 -12.45
N ARG A 87 6.27 17.33 -11.38
CA ARG A 87 6.90 18.10 -10.31
C ARG A 87 7.44 17.14 -9.28
N THR A 88 8.73 17.22 -9.00
CA THR A 88 9.35 16.53 -7.87
C THR A 88 8.97 17.25 -6.58
N SER A 89 8.67 16.50 -5.52
CA SER A 89 8.44 17.06 -4.19
C SER A 89 9.78 17.51 -3.58
N GLY A 90 9.85 18.75 -3.09
CA GLY A 90 11.07 19.34 -2.51
C GLY A 90 10.99 20.87 -2.40
N LYS A 91 11.91 21.48 -1.65
CA LYS A 91 11.93 22.93 -1.35
C LYS A 91 11.90 23.82 -2.61
N GLU A 92 12.44 23.33 -3.73
CA GLU A 92 12.52 24.06 -5.00
C GLU A 92 11.57 23.55 -6.10
N SER A 93 10.65 22.61 -5.81
CA SER A 93 9.68 22.03 -6.78
C SER A 93 10.20 21.94 -8.21
N ARG A 94 11.32 21.21 -8.40
CA ARG A 94 11.93 21.04 -9.72
C ARG A 94 10.99 20.21 -10.60
N GLN A 95 10.83 20.63 -11.86
CA GLN A 95 10.13 19.84 -12.85
C GLN A 95 11.11 18.85 -13.48
N CYS A 96 10.75 17.57 -13.53
CA CYS A 96 11.49 16.53 -14.21
C CYS A 96 10.61 15.84 -15.26
N TRP A 97 11.24 15.40 -16.34
CA TRP A 97 10.61 14.49 -17.29
C TRP A 97 10.88 13.06 -16.82
N GLY A 98 9.84 12.25 -16.69
CA GLY A 98 9.97 10.87 -16.24
C GLY A 98 8.89 9.96 -16.82
N ARG A 99 9.09 8.64 -16.68
CA ARG A 99 8.17 7.61 -17.17
C ARG A 99 7.68 6.76 -15.99
N ARG A 100 6.99 7.40 -15.02
CA ARG A 100 6.58 6.76 -13.75
C ARG A 100 5.81 5.45 -13.92
N SER A 101 5.01 5.30 -14.97
CA SER A 101 4.30 4.04 -15.24
C SER A 101 5.26 2.88 -15.53
N GLU A 102 6.38 3.15 -16.21
CA GLU A 102 7.41 2.17 -16.50
C GLU A 102 8.35 1.94 -15.34
N GLU A 103 8.74 3.02 -14.66
CA GLU A 103 9.53 2.95 -13.43
C GLU A 103 8.79 2.07 -12.42
N PHE A 104 7.47 2.28 -12.25
CA PHE A 104 6.65 1.46 -11.35
C PHE A 104 6.58 0.01 -11.81
N ALA A 105 6.39 -0.24 -13.11
CA ALA A 105 6.33 -1.60 -13.65
C ALA A 105 7.66 -2.34 -13.48
N ALA A 106 8.78 -1.65 -13.71
CA ALA A 106 10.13 -2.16 -13.51
C ALA A 106 10.39 -2.47 -12.04
N ASP A 107 10.08 -1.54 -11.14
CA ASP A 107 10.23 -1.70 -9.69
C ASP A 107 9.39 -2.87 -9.17
N PHE A 108 8.13 -2.97 -9.60
CA PHE A 108 7.25 -4.08 -9.24
C PHE A 108 7.83 -5.44 -9.65
N CYS A 109 8.36 -5.54 -10.87
CA CYS A 109 9.00 -6.76 -11.36
C CYS A 109 10.31 -7.07 -10.61
N LEU A 110 11.12 -6.05 -10.36
CA LEU A 110 12.43 -6.16 -9.72
C LEU A 110 12.31 -6.57 -8.26
N VAL A 111 11.41 -5.93 -7.51
CA VAL A 111 11.11 -6.27 -6.12
C VAL A 111 10.58 -7.70 -6.04
N GLY A 112 9.64 -8.06 -6.92
CA GLY A 112 9.12 -9.42 -7.02
C GLY A 112 10.21 -10.48 -7.19
N LYS A 113 11.23 -10.19 -8.01
CA LYS A 113 12.37 -11.09 -8.25
C LYS A 113 13.33 -11.18 -7.06
N ARG A 114 13.50 -10.10 -6.30
CA ARG A 114 14.45 -10.05 -5.16
C ARG A 114 13.89 -10.68 -3.89
N SER A 115 12.59 -10.52 -3.63
CA SER A 115 11.98 -10.94 -2.36
C SER A 115 11.42 -12.36 -2.36
N LEU A 116 11.14 -12.93 -3.54
CA LEU A 116 10.50 -14.24 -3.66
C LEU A 116 11.53 -15.34 -3.89
N ASP A 117 11.24 -16.52 -3.36
CA ASP A 117 11.97 -17.73 -3.70
C ASP A 117 11.79 -18.11 -5.18
N ALA A 118 12.69 -18.92 -5.74
CA ALA A 118 12.64 -19.35 -7.14
C ALA A 118 11.29 -20.00 -7.50
N PHE A 119 10.71 -20.81 -6.60
CA PHE A 119 9.41 -21.44 -6.84
C PHE A 119 8.26 -20.42 -6.78
N GLU A 120 8.26 -19.57 -5.76
CA GLU A 120 7.26 -18.51 -5.58
C GLU A 120 7.29 -17.51 -6.74
N TYR A 121 8.49 -17.16 -7.22
CA TYR A 121 8.69 -16.27 -8.35
C TYR A 121 8.15 -16.86 -9.67
N ARG A 122 8.27 -18.18 -9.88
CA ARG A 122 7.65 -18.83 -11.06
C ARG A 122 6.14 -18.69 -11.04
N ILE A 123 5.49 -18.97 -9.91
CA ILE A 123 4.05 -18.77 -9.74
C ILE A 123 3.69 -17.30 -9.98
N PHE A 124 4.47 -16.39 -9.39
CA PHE A 124 4.26 -14.96 -9.52
C PHE A 124 4.33 -14.50 -10.99
N LYS A 125 5.35 -14.96 -11.73
CA LYS A 125 5.53 -14.65 -13.15
C LYS A 125 4.36 -15.14 -14.00
N PHE A 126 3.94 -16.41 -13.85
CA PHE A 126 2.84 -16.94 -14.66
C PHE A 126 1.50 -16.31 -14.33
N HIS A 127 1.19 -16.12 -13.04
CA HIS A 127 -0.13 -15.67 -12.63
C HIS A 127 -0.28 -14.14 -12.69
N PHE A 128 0.67 -13.38 -12.14
CA PHE A 128 0.53 -11.94 -11.98
C PHE A 128 1.13 -11.12 -13.12
N LEU A 129 2.28 -11.53 -13.67
CA LEU A 129 2.92 -10.81 -14.78
C LEU A 129 2.31 -11.18 -16.14
N LEU A 130 2.16 -12.49 -16.41
CA LEU A 130 1.56 -12.97 -17.67
C LEU A 130 0.02 -13.03 -17.64
N GLY A 131 -0.60 -12.90 -16.46
CA GLY A 131 -2.05 -12.92 -16.32
C GLY A 131 -2.70 -14.29 -16.56
N ALA A 132 -1.96 -15.40 -16.46
CA ALA A 132 -2.50 -16.73 -16.73
C ALA A 132 -3.53 -17.16 -15.66
N ASN A 133 -4.56 -17.88 -16.11
CA ASN A 133 -5.56 -18.50 -15.25
C ASN A 133 -4.94 -19.59 -14.37
N TRP A 134 -5.47 -19.77 -13.16
CA TRP A 134 -4.98 -20.76 -12.20
C TRP A 134 -4.94 -22.18 -12.77
N ARG A 135 -5.89 -22.55 -13.66
CA ARG A 135 -5.92 -23.85 -14.34
C ARG A 135 -4.68 -24.08 -15.22
N LEU A 136 -4.25 -23.04 -15.94
CA LEU A 136 -3.05 -23.10 -16.78
C LEU A 136 -1.79 -23.18 -15.92
N CYS A 137 -1.73 -22.40 -14.84
CA CYS A 137 -0.63 -22.46 -13.87
C CYS A 137 -0.50 -23.86 -13.24
N CYS A 138 -1.61 -24.47 -12.82
CA CYS A 138 -1.63 -25.83 -12.27
C CYS A 138 -1.13 -26.86 -13.29
N ARG A 139 -1.54 -26.75 -14.56
CA ARG A 139 -1.07 -27.64 -15.64
C ARG A 139 0.42 -27.46 -15.92
N GLN A 140 0.90 -26.22 -15.97
CA GLN A 140 2.28 -25.89 -16.32
C GLN A 140 3.27 -26.22 -15.20
N LEU A 141 2.89 -25.98 -13.95
CA LEU A 141 3.74 -26.16 -12.77
C LEU A 141 3.50 -27.51 -12.07
N LYS A 142 2.54 -28.30 -12.55
CA LYS A 142 2.12 -29.58 -11.95
C LYS A 142 1.75 -29.41 -10.46
N LEU A 143 0.93 -28.40 -10.17
CA LEU A 143 0.49 -28.07 -8.81
C LEU A 143 -0.99 -28.36 -8.60
N GLU A 144 -1.33 -28.82 -7.41
CA GLU A 144 -2.71 -28.93 -6.99
C GLU A 144 -3.37 -27.58 -6.72
N ARG A 145 -4.69 -27.53 -6.87
CA ARG A 145 -5.50 -26.33 -6.66
C ARG A 145 -5.27 -25.71 -5.28
N GLY A 146 -5.29 -26.52 -4.22
CA GLY A 146 -5.13 -26.05 -2.84
C GLY A 146 -3.76 -25.40 -2.61
N ILE A 147 -2.70 -26.11 -3.00
CA ILE A 147 -1.31 -25.65 -2.88
C ILE A 147 -1.11 -24.34 -3.64
N PHE A 148 -1.68 -24.20 -4.84
CA PHE A 148 -1.61 -22.97 -5.62
C PHE A 148 -2.20 -21.76 -4.89
N PHE A 149 -3.43 -21.87 -4.36
CA PHE A 149 -4.05 -20.75 -3.65
C PHE A 149 -3.32 -20.40 -2.35
N HIS A 150 -2.80 -21.38 -1.63
CA HIS A 150 -1.96 -21.15 -0.45
C HIS A 150 -0.65 -20.43 -0.82
N ALA A 151 0.01 -20.83 -1.92
CA ALA A 151 1.20 -20.17 -2.42
C ALA A 151 0.89 -18.72 -2.83
N VAL A 152 -0.21 -18.47 -3.54
CA VAL A 152 -0.66 -17.12 -3.90
C VAL A 152 -0.88 -16.27 -2.65
N TYR A 153 -1.51 -16.79 -1.60
CA TYR A 153 -1.72 -16.03 -0.36
C TYR A 153 -0.42 -15.69 0.35
N ARG A 154 0.57 -16.60 0.33
CA ARG A 154 1.91 -16.36 0.88
C ARG A 154 2.65 -15.28 0.09
N ILE A 155 2.62 -15.36 -1.24
CA ILE A 155 3.23 -14.36 -2.14
C ILE A 155 2.63 -12.97 -1.88
N GLN A 156 1.30 -12.86 -1.84
CA GLN A 156 0.62 -11.58 -1.58
C GLN A 156 1.01 -11.00 -0.22
N GLN A 157 1.15 -11.83 0.82
CA GLN A 157 1.53 -11.38 2.16
C GLN A 157 2.98 -10.90 2.20
N LYS A 158 3.92 -11.66 1.63
CA LYS A 158 5.34 -11.28 1.56
C LYS A 158 5.54 -9.99 0.77
N LEU A 159 5.01 -9.93 -0.45
CA LEU A 159 5.17 -8.76 -1.30
C LEU A 159 4.44 -7.53 -0.75
N GLY A 160 3.24 -7.70 -0.20
CA GLY A 160 2.51 -6.59 0.42
C GLY A 160 3.27 -5.96 1.59
N ARG A 161 4.01 -6.76 2.36
CA ARG A 161 4.90 -6.27 3.40
C ARG A 161 6.09 -5.52 2.80
N VAL A 162 6.81 -6.15 1.87
CA VAL A 162 8.00 -5.55 1.22
C VAL A 162 7.67 -4.25 0.51
N PHE A 163 6.56 -4.15 -0.23
CA PHE A 163 6.18 -2.94 -0.96
C PHE A 163 6.03 -1.70 -0.08
N ARG A 164 5.66 -1.90 1.19
CA ARG A 164 5.47 -0.83 2.15
C ARG A 164 6.72 -0.59 3.02
N GLU A 165 7.53 -1.62 3.25
CA GLU A 165 8.76 -1.52 4.05
C GLU A 165 10.00 -1.08 3.24
N LEU A 166 9.94 -1.08 1.91
CA LEU A 166 11.04 -0.61 1.06
C LEU A 166 11.43 0.84 1.37
N GLN A 167 12.73 1.05 1.63
CA GLN A 167 13.38 2.34 1.82
C GLN A 167 14.47 2.53 0.76
N PRO A 168 14.69 3.74 0.24
CA PRO A 168 14.14 5.04 0.67
C PRO A 168 12.76 5.41 0.07
N TYR A 169 12.26 4.67 -0.92
CA TYR A 169 10.96 4.91 -1.54
C TYR A 169 10.14 3.62 -1.58
N GLY A 170 9.01 3.61 -0.86
CA GLY A 170 8.05 2.51 -0.89
C GLY A 170 7.26 2.49 -2.19
N LEU A 171 6.86 1.30 -2.65
CA LEU A 171 5.89 1.18 -3.76
C LEU A 171 4.46 1.50 -3.29
N PHE A 172 4.20 1.35 -2.00
CA PHE A 172 2.93 1.70 -1.36
C PHE A 172 3.18 2.73 -0.25
N PRO A 173 2.47 3.87 -0.26
CA PRO A 173 1.21 4.16 -0.93
C PRO A 173 1.39 4.57 -2.39
N LEU A 174 0.42 4.24 -3.24
CA LEU A 174 0.48 4.58 -4.66
C LEU A 174 0.50 6.09 -4.90
N ASP A 175 -0.17 6.85 -4.05
CA ASP A 175 -0.22 8.31 -4.14
C ASP A 175 1.16 8.94 -3.89
N GLU A 176 1.98 8.35 -3.04
CA GLU A 176 3.35 8.81 -2.76
C GLU A 176 4.30 8.48 -3.91
N TYR A 177 4.14 7.29 -4.52
CA TYR A 177 4.95 6.88 -5.65
C TYR A 177 4.61 7.68 -6.93
N PHE A 178 3.32 7.79 -7.28
CA PHE A 178 2.86 8.45 -8.51
C PHE A 178 2.58 9.95 -8.34
N GLY A 179 2.44 10.44 -7.12
CA GLY A 179 2.12 11.83 -6.79
C GLY A 179 3.17 12.44 -5.88
N GLY A 180 3.68 13.60 -6.28
CA GLY A 180 4.42 14.48 -5.37
C GLY A 180 3.44 15.15 -4.41
N THR A 181 2.83 14.40 -3.48
CA THR A 181 2.01 15.01 -2.45
C THR A 181 2.91 15.95 -1.67
N ILE A 182 2.69 17.24 -1.89
CA ILE A 182 3.27 18.28 -1.06
C ILE A 182 2.63 18.04 0.31
N HIS A 183 3.28 17.26 1.17
CA HIS A 183 3.20 17.56 2.59
C HIS A 183 3.82 18.95 2.73
N LYS A 184 3.04 20.00 2.42
CA LYS A 184 3.18 21.23 3.15
C LYS A 184 2.85 20.74 4.55
N ALA A 185 3.88 20.49 5.36
CA ALA A 185 3.75 20.66 6.78
C ALA A 185 3.03 21.99 6.89
N LEU A 186 1.73 21.90 7.16
CA LEU A 186 0.87 23.02 7.28
C LEU A 186 1.51 23.83 8.42
N PRO A 187 2.01 25.07 8.24
CA PRO A 187 2.47 25.87 9.37
C PRO A 187 1.59 25.69 10.60
N GLU A 188 2.23 25.55 11.77
CA GLU A 188 1.58 25.18 13.05
C GLU A 188 0.26 25.92 13.32
N ALA A 189 0.10 27.12 12.75
CA ALA A 189 -1.11 27.91 12.72
C ALA A 189 -2.40 27.16 12.30
N TYR A 190 -2.33 26.06 11.54
CA TYR A 190 -3.53 25.35 11.04
C TYR A 190 -3.66 23.88 11.46
N CYS A 191 -2.84 23.41 12.41
CA CYS A 191 -3.07 22.15 13.12
C CYS A 191 -4.43 22.12 13.84
N ASN A 192 -4.97 23.30 14.18
CA ASN A 192 -6.22 23.47 14.93
C ASN A 192 -7.48 23.15 14.13
N LEU A 193 -7.40 23.08 12.79
CA LEU A 193 -8.55 22.77 11.91
C LEU A 193 -8.95 21.29 11.90
N ARG A 194 -8.13 20.39 12.47
CA ARG A 194 -8.48 18.97 12.65
C ARG A 194 -9.25 18.68 13.93
N VAL A 195 -9.38 19.65 14.84
CA VAL A 195 -10.34 19.57 15.94
C VAL A 195 -11.65 20.12 15.41
N MET A 196 -12.53 19.23 14.95
CA MET A 196 -13.93 19.62 14.74
C MET A 196 -14.43 20.11 16.11
N PRO A 197 -14.82 21.39 16.27
CA PRO A 197 -15.35 21.85 17.55
C PRO A 197 -16.58 20.98 17.83
N LEU A 198 -16.57 20.28 18.97
CA LEU A 198 -17.76 19.58 19.42
C LEU A 198 -18.90 20.62 19.45
N PRO A 199 -20.09 20.30 18.91
CA PRO A 199 -21.21 21.21 18.95
C PRO A 199 -21.44 21.60 20.40
N GLN A 200 -21.22 22.89 20.70
CA GLN A 200 -21.47 23.42 22.03
C GLN A 200 -22.94 23.16 22.33
N LYS A 201 -23.22 22.38 23.38
CA LYS A 201 -24.60 22.26 23.89
C LYS A 201 -25.09 23.69 24.12
N PRO A 202 -26.23 24.09 23.53
CA PRO A 202 -26.74 25.43 23.76
C PRO A 202 -26.88 25.61 25.27
N GLU A 203 -26.18 26.61 25.81
CA GLU A 203 -26.44 27.10 27.15
C GLU A 203 -27.93 27.39 27.25
N LYS A 204 -28.55 26.93 28.33
CA LYS A 204 -29.98 27.08 28.59
C LYS A 204 -30.31 28.57 28.73
N LEU A 205 -30.48 29.26 27.61
CA LEU A 205 -30.98 30.61 27.57
C LEU A 205 -32.51 30.53 27.56
N GLY A 206 -33.10 30.91 28.69
CA GLY A 206 -34.45 31.45 28.87
C GLY A 206 -35.58 30.93 28.00
N SER A 207 -36.62 30.41 28.66
CA SER A 207 -37.97 30.24 28.14
C SER A 207 -38.43 31.40 27.22
N GLY A 208 -38.62 31.11 25.93
CA GLY A 208 -39.19 32.00 24.92
C GLY A 208 -39.79 31.19 23.77
N PRO A 209 -40.82 31.69 23.05
CA PRO A 209 -41.82 30.84 22.40
C PRO A 209 -41.30 30.12 21.14
N ARG A 210 -41.93 28.96 20.89
CA ARG A 210 -41.59 27.93 19.91
C ARG A 210 -41.28 28.49 18.52
N ARG A 211 -40.09 28.16 17.99
CA ARG A 211 -39.75 28.39 16.57
C ARG A 211 -40.67 27.57 15.66
N VAL A 212 -41.23 28.28 14.68
CA VAL A 212 -41.97 27.79 13.54
C VAL A 212 -41.15 26.74 12.79
N HIS A 213 -41.75 25.58 12.53
CA HIS A 213 -41.18 24.56 11.64
C HIS A 213 -41.10 25.12 10.22
N LEU A 214 -39.89 25.44 9.74
CA LEU A 214 -39.63 25.57 8.32
C LEU A 214 -39.47 24.18 7.72
N MET A 215 -40.58 23.46 7.55
CA MET A 215 -40.65 22.38 6.57
C MET A 215 -41.35 22.91 5.32
N PRO A 216 -40.74 22.80 4.13
CA PRO A 216 -41.44 23.02 2.87
C PRO A 216 -42.62 22.04 2.76
N PRO A 217 -43.82 22.48 2.36
CA PRO A 217 -44.95 21.57 2.20
C PRO A 217 -44.65 20.56 1.08
N LEU A 218 -44.80 19.28 1.40
CA LEU A 218 -44.72 18.20 0.41
C LEU A 218 -45.86 18.36 -0.60
N ARG A 219 -45.49 18.50 -1.87
CA ARG A 219 -46.40 18.54 -3.02
C ARG A 219 -47.08 17.18 -3.13
N ARG A 220 -48.41 17.11 -2.94
CA ARG A 220 -49.18 15.90 -3.27
C ARG A 220 -49.09 15.69 -4.78
N VAL A 221 -48.54 14.55 -5.18
CA VAL A 221 -48.75 14.00 -6.52
C VAL A 221 -50.11 13.29 -6.48
N GLY A 222 -50.93 13.51 -7.50
CA GLY A 222 -52.33 13.09 -7.57
C GLY A 222 -52.57 11.59 -7.52
#